data_AF-A0A2M8ENX2-F1
#
_entry.id   AF-A0A2M8ENX2-F1
#
_cell.length_a   1.000
_cell.length_b   1.000
_cell.length_c   1.000
_cell.angle_alpha   90.00
_cell.angle_beta   90.00
_cell.angle_gamma   90.00
#
_symmetry.space_group_name_H-M   'P 1'
#
loop_
_entity.id
_entity.type
_entity.pdbx_description
1 polymer ?
#
loop_
_entity_poly.entity_id
_entity_poly.type
_entity_poly.pdbx_seq_one_letter_code
_entity_poly.pdbx_strand_id
1 'polypeptide(L)'
;MARYISQDRKDEVLTAVKNGLTVMHAAEQYEVSSKTIYAWLRKQSDNTGTSNLELSRLRRENAELKEIIRALTLEKKRTKKIHIARGYMNVCKNKSKLVKPLWKTPIPSIGACRAALSTNILIHANLLVTKVSEELGTY
;
A
#
# COMPACT_ATOMS: atom_id res chain seq x y z
N MET A 1 -51.76 26.58 -19.48
CA MET A 1 -52.36 25.23 -19.60
C MET A 1 -51.27 24.21 -19.90
N ALA A 2 -51.31 23.03 -19.27
CA ALA A 2 -50.37 21.94 -19.57
C ALA A 2 -50.85 21.19 -20.82
N ARG A 3 -50.03 21.14 -21.89
CA ARG A 3 -50.30 20.33 -23.08
C ARG A 3 -49.95 18.88 -22.72
N TYR A 4 -50.92 17.97 -22.84
CA TYR A 4 -50.65 16.54 -22.69
C TYR A 4 -49.82 16.07 -23.88
N ILE A 5 -48.73 15.37 -23.62
CA ILE A 5 -47.84 14.79 -24.63
C ILE A 5 -47.90 13.28 -24.43
N SER A 6 -48.21 12.54 -25.50
CA SER A 6 -48.24 11.07 -25.45
C SER A 6 -46.85 10.50 -25.14
N GLN A 7 -46.83 9.34 -24.50
CA GLN A 7 -45.59 8.68 -24.10
C GLN A 7 -44.72 8.32 -25.32
N ASP A 8 -45.35 7.89 -26.43
CA ASP A 8 -44.66 7.56 -27.68
C ASP A 8 -43.88 8.76 -28.25
N ARG A 9 -44.49 9.95 -28.28
CA ARG A 9 -43.82 11.17 -28.77
C ARG A 9 -42.66 11.59 -27.88
N LYS A 10 -42.79 11.38 -26.57
CA LYS A 10 -41.70 11.67 -25.63
C LYS A 10 -40.52 10.74 -25.88
N ASP A 11 -40.76 9.47 -26.13
CA ASP A 11 -39.70 8.48 -26.35
C ASP A 11 -38.98 8.73 -27.68
N GLU A 12 -39.70 9.16 -28.72
CA GLU A 12 -39.14 9.59 -30.01
C GLU A 12 -38.22 10.83 -29.88
N VAL A 13 -38.65 11.85 -29.11
CA VAL A 13 -37.81 13.03 -28.82
C VAL A 13 -36.54 12.62 -28.08
N LEU A 14 -36.65 11.71 -27.11
CA LEU A 14 -35.51 11.25 -26.31
C LEU A 14 -34.52 10.43 -27.14
N THR A 15 -34.98 9.58 -28.07
CA THR A 15 -34.08 8.87 -29.00
C THR A 15 -33.40 9.82 -29.97
N ALA A 16 -34.10 10.82 -30.51
CA ALA A 16 -33.50 11.83 -31.38
C ALA A 16 -32.36 12.59 -30.68
N VAL A 17 -32.57 13.02 -29.43
CA VAL A 17 -31.53 13.70 -28.64
C VAL A 17 -30.35 12.76 -28.32
N LYS A 18 -30.60 11.48 -28.03
CA LYS A 18 -29.54 10.47 -27.84
C LYS A 18 -28.70 10.23 -29.09
N ASN A 19 -29.31 10.34 -30.27
CA ASN A 19 -28.64 10.21 -31.57
C ASN A 19 -27.82 11.44 -31.96
N GLY A 20 -27.72 12.45 -31.08
CA GLY A 20 -26.86 13.63 -31.27
C GLY A 20 -27.59 14.90 -31.70
N LEU A 21 -28.92 14.89 -31.76
CA LEU A 21 -29.68 16.11 -32.03
C LEU A 21 -29.59 17.07 -30.83
N THR A 22 -29.37 18.36 -31.08
CA THR A 22 -29.32 19.36 -30.00
C THR A 22 -30.71 19.56 -29.39
N VAL A 23 -30.77 19.81 -28.08
CA VAL A 23 -32.03 20.02 -27.36
C VAL A 23 -32.83 21.20 -27.92
N MET A 24 -32.15 22.21 -28.47
CA MET A 24 -32.79 23.36 -29.11
C MET A 24 -33.49 22.97 -30.42
N HIS A 25 -32.81 22.23 -31.30
CA HIS A 25 -33.43 21.76 -32.54
C HIS A 25 -34.55 20.75 -32.28
N ALA A 26 -34.39 19.87 -31.29
CA ALA A 26 -35.46 18.96 -30.88
C ALA A 26 -36.69 19.72 -30.34
N ALA A 27 -36.48 20.81 -29.59
CA ALA A 27 -37.56 21.65 -29.07
C ALA A 27 -38.37 22.31 -30.20
N GLU A 28 -37.68 22.82 -31.23
CA GLU A 28 -38.30 23.42 -32.41
C GLU A 28 -39.05 22.38 -33.26
N GLN A 29 -38.42 21.25 -33.57
CA GLN A 29 -38.99 20.24 -34.46
C GLN A 29 -40.22 19.54 -33.89
N TYR A 30 -40.26 19.34 -32.57
CA TYR A 30 -41.35 18.61 -31.91
C TYR A 30 -42.31 19.53 -31.14
N GLU A 31 -42.15 20.85 -31.24
CA GLU A 31 -42.93 21.87 -30.53
C GLU A 31 -42.98 21.65 -28.99
N VAL A 32 -41.84 21.28 -28.41
CA VAL A 32 -41.72 21.03 -26.98
C VAL A 32 -40.79 22.06 -26.37
N SER A 33 -41.12 22.58 -25.19
CA SER A 33 -40.19 23.49 -24.50
C SER A 33 -38.88 22.75 -24.15
N SER A 34 -37.74 23.42 -24.35
CA SER A 34 -36.42 22.87 -23.99
C SER A 34 -36.35 22.46 -22.52
N LYS A 35 -37.00 23.23 -21.62
CA LYS A 35 -37.13 22.91 -20.20
C LYS A 35 -37.80 21.55 -19.97
N THR A 36 -38.83 21.22 -20.74
CA THR A 36 -39.53 19.94 -20.65
C THR A 36 -38.62 18.79 -21.08
N ILE A 37 -37.85 18.96 -22.15
CA ILE A 37 -36.89 17.95 -22.63
C ILE A 37 -35.81 17.69 -21.57
N TYR A 38 -35.25 18.75 -20.97
CA TYR A 38 -34.31 18.61 -19.85
C TYR A 38 -34.92 17.91 -18.64
N ALA A 39 -36.18 18.19 -18.32
CA ALA A 39 -36.88 17.50 -17.24
C ALA A 39 -37.04 16.00 -17.51
N TRP A 40 -37.30 15.61 -18.76
CA TRP A 40 -37.38 14.20 -19.17
C TRP A 40 -36.01 13.51 -19.14
N LEU A 41 -34.97 14.17 -19.62
CA LEU A 41 -33.59 13.65 -19.57
C LEU A 41 -33.15 13.42 -18.12
N ARG A 42 -33.41 14.39 -17.24
CA ARG A 42 -33.13 14.26 -15.80
C ARG A 42 -33.86 13.08 -15.17
N LYS A 43 -35.15 12.91 -15.50
CA LYS A 43 -35.94 11.78 -15.00
C LYS A 43 -35.41 10.43 -15.51
N GLN A 44 -34.82 10.39 -16.72
CA GLN A 44 -34.13 9.18 -17.20
C GLN A 44 -32.80 8.96 -16.49
N SER A 45 -31.98 10.00 -16.28
CA SER A 45 -30.69 9.86 -15.58
C SER A 45 -30.86 9.37 -14.15
N ASP A 46 -31.91 9.80 -13.46
CA ASP A 46 -32.20 9.36 -12.09
C ASP A 46 -32.66 7.87 -12.03
N ASN A 47 -33.15 7.32 -13.14
CA ASN A 47 -33.53 5.91 -13.26
C ASN A 47 -32.42 5.03 -13.86
N THR A 48 -31.52 5.61 -14.66
CA THR A 48 -30.40 4.92 -15.31
C THR A 48 -29.11 4.97 -14.48
N GLY A 49 -28.95 5.99 -13.62
CA GLY A 49 -27.81 6.13 -12.73
C GLY A 49 -27.91 5.16 -11.56
N THR A 50 -27.25 4.00 -11.69
CA THR A 50 -26.96 3.02 -10.63
C THR A 50 -28.05 2.92 -9.57
N SER A 51 -28.95 1.95 -9.72
CA SER A 51 -30.03 1.73 -8.76
C SER A 51 -29.47 1.83 -7.33
N ASN A 52 -30.12 2.57 -6.43
CA ASN A 52 -29.62 2.74 -5.06
C ASN A 52 -29.32 1.38 -4.38
N LEU A 53 -29.98 0.31 -4.83
CA LEU A 53 -29.72 -1.07 -4.46
C LEU A 53 -28.34 -1.56 -4.93
N GLU A 54 -27.98 -1.33 -6.18
CA GLU A 54 -26.65 -1.66 -6.73
C GLU A 54 -25.55 -0.87 -6.03
N LEU A 55 -25.74 0.43 -5.78
CA LEU A 55 -24.79 1.23 -4.99
C LEU A 55 -24.63 0.68 -3.57
N SER A 56 -25.73 0.25 -2.93
CA SER A 56 -25.70 -0.33 -1.60
C SER A 56 -25.00 -1.68 -1.58
N ARG A 57 -25.20 -2.51 -2.62
CA ARG A 57 -24.51 -3.78 -2.82
C ARG A 57 -23.01 -3.56 -3.03
N LEU A 58 -22.62 -2.69 -3.94
CA LEU A 58 -21.22 -2.34 -4.21
C LEU A 58 -20.50 -1.77 -2.98
N ARG A 59 -21.20 -1.02 -2.12
CA ARG A 59 -20.64 -0.54 -0.84
C ARG A 59 -20.36 -1.67 0.15
N ARG A 60 -21.25 -2.68 0.23
CA ARG A 60 -21.05 -3.86 1.07
C ARG A 60 -19.89 -4.71 0.57
N GLU A 61 -19.87 -5.01 -0.73
CA GLU A 61 -18.80 -5.77 -1.36
C GLU A 61 -17.43 -5.09 -1.17
N ASN A 62 -17.35 -3.75 -1.33
CA ASN A 62 -16.13 -3.01 -1.05
C ASN A 62 -15.71 -3.02 0.43
N ALA A 63 -16.67 -3.00 1.36
CA ALA A 63 -16.35 -3.07 2.79
C ALA A 63 -15.79 -4.45 3.16
N GLU A 64 -16.39 -5.53 2.65
CA GLU A 64 -15.92 -6.90 2.85
C GLU A 64 -14.53 -7.12 2.29
N LEU A 65 -14.27 -6.64 1.06
CA LEU A 65 -12.94 -6.71 0.44
C LEU A 65 -11.87 -5.99 1.26
N LYS A 66 -12.20 -4.81 1.81
CA LYS A 66 -11.28 -4.06 2.68
C LYS A 66 -10.95 -4.82 3.97
N GLU A 67 -11.93 -5.50 4.57
CA GLU A 67 -11.69 -6.32 5.77
C GLU A 67 -10.78 -7.51 5.49
N ILE A 68 -10.98 -8.21 4.37
CA ILE A 68 -10.10 -9.32 3.95
C ILE A 68 -8.66 -8.83 3.77
N ILE A 69 -8.47 -7.71 3.06
CA ILE A 69 -7.14 -7.12 2.86
C ILE A 69 -6.51 -6.72 4.19
N ARG A 70 -7.31 -6.16 5.12
CA ARG A 70 -6.83 -5.79 6.45
C ARG A 70 -6.35 -7.02 7.25
N ALA A 71 -7.10 -8.12 7.22
CA ALA A 71 -6.71 -9.36 7.89
C ALA A 71 -5.37 -9.89 7.34
N LEU A 72 -5.27 -10.03 6.02
CA LEU A 72 -4.06 -10.55 5.35
C LEU A 72 -2.83 -9.66 5.60
N THR A 73 -3.00 -8.34 5.57
CA THR A 73 -1.88 -7.41 5.81
C THR A 73 -1.42 -7.44 7.27
N LEU A 74 -2.33 -7.63 8.23
CA LEU A 74 -1.98 -7.82 9.64
C LEU A 74 -1.23 -9.13 9.87
N GLU A 75 -1.69 -10.23 9.28
CA GLU A 75 -1.00 -11.53 9.34
C GLU A 75 0.42 -11.44 8.78
N LYS A 76 0.58 -10.84 7.59
CA LYS A 76 1.91 -10.64 6.96
C LYS A 76 2.85 -9.83 7.85
N LYS A 77 2.34 -8.80 8.54
CA LYS A 77 3.14 -8.00 9.50
C LYS A 77 3.55 -8.84 10.71
N ARG A 78 2.63 -9.65 11.26
CA ARG A 78 2.89 -10.53 12.41
C ARG A 78 3.92 -11.60 12.08
N THR A 79 3.76 -12.30 10.95
CA THR A 79 4.71 -13.35 10.51
C THR A 79 6.11 -12.78 10.28
N LYS A 80 6.22 -11.60 9.65
CA LYS A 80 7.51 -10.91 9.48
C LYS A 80 8.18 -10.58 10.82
N LYS A 81 7.43 -10.04 11.80
CA LYS A 81 7.96 -9.76 13.14
C LYS A 81 8.44 -11.02 13.85
N ILE A 82 7.66 -12.10 13.81
CA ILE A 82 8.02 -13.39 14.39
C ILE A 82 9.28 -13.97 13.72
N HIS A 83 9.36 -13.90 12.40
CA HIS A 83 10.52 -14.38 11.64
C HIS A 83 11.80 -13.63 12.05
N ILE A 84 11.74 -12.31 12.14
CA ILE A 84 12.86 -11.47 12.58
C ILE A 84 13.26 -11.83 14.02
N ALA A 85 12.30 -11.92 14.95
CA ALA A 85 12.57 -12.29 16.34
C ALA A 85 13.20 -13.68 16.45
N ARG A 86 12.71 -14.67 15.69
CA ARG A 86 13.32 -16.00 15.60
C ARG A 86 14.74 -15.95 15.06
N GLY A 87 14.99 -15.14 14.03
CA GLY A 87 16.34 -14.88 13.49
C GLY A 87 17.30 -14.38 14.57
N TYR A 88 16.91 -13.32 15.30
CA TYR A 88 17.70 -12.80 16.42
C TYR A 88 17.96 -13.86 17.51
N MET A 89 16.93 -14.62 17.91
CA MET A 89 17.07 -15.69 18.91
C MET A 89 18.02 -16.80 18.46
N ASN A 90 18.00 -17.16 17.17
CA ASN A 90 18.92 -18.15 16.60
C ASN A 90 20.36 -17.64 16.57
N VAL A 91 20.59 -16.36 16.24
CA VAL A 91 21.91 -15.73 16.30
C VAL A 91 22.46 -15.72 17.73
N CYS A 92 21.65 -15.36 18.73
CA CYS A 92 22.06 -15.37 20.13
C CYS A 92 22.42 -16.78 20.63
N LYS A 93 21.61 -17.79 20.27
CA LYS A 93 21.89 -19.21 20.59
C LYS A 93 23.15 -19.73 19.88
N ASN A 94 23.45 -19.24 18.68
CA ASN A 94 24.65 -19.67 17.97
C ASN A 94 25.91 -18.98 18.53
N LYS A 95 25.83 -17.69 18.89
CA LYS A 95 26.91 -16.99 19.62
C LYS A 95 27.24 -17.68 20.93
N SER A 96 26.26 -18.05 21.76
CA SER A 96 26.54 -18.76 23.02
C SER A 96 27.17 -20.14 22.84
N LYS A 97 26.98 -20.80 21.69
CA LYS A 97 27.69 -22.04 21.32
C LYS A 97 29.12 -21.79 20.84
N LEU A 98 29.36 -20.68 20.16
CA LEU A 98 30.68 -20.28 19.66
C LEU A 98 31.57 -19.66 20.75
N VAL A 99 30.98 -19.04 21.78
CA VAL A 99 31.71 -18.58 22.97
C VAL A 99 31.85 -19.76 23.94
N LYS A 100 32.91 -20.56 23.79
CA LYS A 100 33.31 -21.51 24.84
C LYS A 100 33.56 -20.72 26.13
N PRO A 101 33.07 -21.18 27.30
CA PRO A 101 33.36 -20.51 28.56
C PRO A 101 34.88 -20.40 28.78
N LEU A 102 35.36 -19.18 29.01
CA LEU A 102 36.77 -18.83 29.21
C LEU A 102 37.42 -19.57 30.39
N TRP A 103 36.63 -20.18 31.26
CA TRP A 103 37.11 -20.98 32.40
C TRP A 103 37.46 -22.45 32.05
N LYS A 104 37.23 -22.91 30.81
CA LYS A 104 37.58 -24.27 30.35
C LYS A 104 38.94 -24.38 29.63
N THR A 105 39.64 -23.29 29.39
CA THR A 105 41.02 -23.34 28.90
C THR A 105 41.99 -23.50 30.06
N PRO A 106 42.98 -24.41 30.01
CA PRO A 106 44.03 -24.48 31.01
C PRO A 106 44.65 -23.09 31.18
N ILE A 107 44.72 -22.61 32.41
CA ILE A 107 45.31 -21.29 32.72
C ILE A 107 46.75 -21.33 32.20
N PRO A 108 47.10 -20.55 31.16
CA PRO A 108 48.47 -20.51 30.70
C PRO A 108 49.33 -19.92 31.82
N SER A 109 50.53 -20.47 32.02
CA SER A 109 51.47 -19.97 33.03
C SER A 109 51.65 -18.46 32.85
N ILE A 110 51.87 -17.73 33.95
CA ILE A 110 51.98 -16.27 33.98
C ILE A 110 52.93 -15.72 32.90
N GLY A 111 53.96 -16.49 32.52
CA GLY A 111 54.88 -16.15 31.43
C GLY A 111 54.24 -16.10 30.03
N ALA A 112 53.31 -17.01 29.71
CA ALA A 112 52.62 -17.04 28.42
C ALA A 112 51.59 -15.91 28.26
N CYS A 113 50.96 -15.47 29.36
CA CYS A 113 50.09 -14.28 29.35
C CYS A 113 50.85 -13.01 28.99
N ARG A 114 52.10 -12.87 29.47
CA ARG A 114 52.94 -11.68 29.19
C ARG A 114 53.35 -11.59 27.72
N ALA A 115 53.65 -12.74 27.10
CA ALA A 115 53.96 -12.81 25.67
C ALA A 115 52.73 -12.50 24.79
N ALA A 116 51.55 -13.01 25.16
CA ALA A 116 50.31 -12.77 24.42
C ALA A 116 49.78 -11.33 24.56
N LEU A 117 49.95 -10.70 25.73
CA LEU A 117 49.61 -9.28 25.92
C LEU A 117 50.55 -8.37 25.12
N SER A 118 51.84 -8.69 25.07
CA SER A 118 52.83 -7.96 24.27
C SER A 118 52.47 -7.95 22.78
N THR A 119 52.19 -9.13 22.21
CA THR A 119 51.86 -9.22 20.78
C THR A 119 50.52 -8.60 20.44
N ASN A 120 49.52 -8.72 21.32
CA ASN A 120 48.19 -8.18 21.06
C ASN A 120 48.14 -6.64 21.22
N ILE A 121 48.91 -6.08 22.16
CA ILE A 121 49.11 -4.62 22.27
C ILE A 121 49.85 -4.11 21.03
N LEU A 122 50.88 -4.81 20.55
CA LEU A 122 51.60 -4.44 19.33
C LEU A 122 50.73 -4.53 18.07
N ILE A 123 49.88 -5.55 17.96
CA ILE A 123 48.93 -5.70 16.84
C ILE A 123 47.90 -4.57 16.87
N HIS A 124 47.31 -4.27 18.02
CA HIS A 124 46.35 -3.18 18.15
C HIS A 124 46.98 -1.79 17.92
N ALA A 125 48.22 -1.59 18.37
CA ALA A 125 48.98 -0.36 18.12
C ALA A 125 49.26 -0.19 16.62
N ASN A 126 49.70 -1.24 15.92
CA ASN A 126 49.93 -1.18 14.47
C ASN A 126 48.63 -0.96 13.68
N LEU A 127 47.52 -1.59 14.07
CA LEU A 127 46.22 -1.40 13.39
C LEU A 127 45.64 0.00 13.59
N LEU A 128 45.94 0.65 14.72
CA LEU A 128 45.58 2.05 14.97
C LEU A 128 46.49 3.00 14.19
N VAL A 129 47.79 2.71 14.11
CA VAL A 129 48.73 3.51 13.30
C VAL A 129 48.38 3.43 11.81
N THR A 130 48.02 2.27 11.27
CA THR A 130 47.60 2.16 9.85
C THR A 130 46.29 2.89 9.58
N LYS A 131 45.32 2.84 10.50
CA LYS A 131 44.05 3.56 10.33
C LYS A 131 44.20 5.07 10.44
N VAL A 132 45.04 5.55 11.36
CA VAL A 132 45.33 6.99 11.48
C VAL A 132 46.14 7.50 10.28
N SER A 133 46.99 6.65 9.67
CA SER A 133 47.71 6.99 8.44
C SER A 133 46.80 7.02 7.19
N GLU A 134 45.74 6.20 7.13
CA GLU A 134 44.74 6.25 6.05
C GLU A 134 43.83 7.50 6.14
N GLU A 135 43.55 8.01 7.34
CA GLU A 135 42.69 9.18 7.50
C GLU A 135 43.42 10.54 7.40
N LEU A 136 44.77 10.56 7.36
CA LEU A 136 45.57 11.80 7.38
C LEU A 136 46.53 12.01 6.18
N GLY A 137 46.36 11.31 5.05
CA GLY A 137 47.08 11.61 3.80
C GLY A 137 46.14 11.54 2.59
N THR A 138 45.49 12.64 2.18
CA THR A 138 45.94 13.65 1.20
C THR A 138 46.20 13.10 -0.20
N TYR A 139 45.55 13.75 -1.18
CA TYR A 139 45.98 13.97 -2.57
C TYR A 139 47.28 13.29 -3.02
#